data_AF-A0A2W5UMC8-F1
#
_entry.id   AF-A0A2W5UMC8-F1
#
_cell.length_a   1.000
_cell.length_b   1.000
_cell.length_c   1.000
_cell.angle_alpha   90.00
_cell.angle_beta   90.00
_cell.angle_gamma   90.00
#
_symmetry.space_group_name_H-M   'P 1'
#
loop_
_entity.id
_entity.type
_entity.pdbx_description
1 polymer ?
#
loop_
_entity_poly.entity_id
_entity_poly.type
_entity_poly.pdbx_seq_one_letter_code
_entity_poly.pdbx_strand_id
1 'polypeptide(L)'
;MTRLLLVSFIALAGCEAPNVFPGADVRQNTRLARIEGNVVVSSSARGKVVLFLYDAARPPPPTGTGRPLTFTVVARDALFANAADGEVGPFTAPYAFSLRAPGRYLIRAFVDANDDFIPWYGVTADVTAGDVGGGAVDPVTRQPRVIEVGIDEAGNPTPALGVAVSISDTARVPLDRPIFTVSGGQESATLGTTPLVLELQSTPISEGVMQQPAPAFLVRFVDDDRDGVPDDANGDGVPEVWPRVVVRKVRSAEDVLTDENDLDGNGIVDAEGEDYEHVNPANGETIPKDGKPDVVVLAAGFDVGDYAAVLLDDMGRVKQTPTPLTRLKLVVRPRALDASTPASPGVLKLMPIGTYAITVIQETGQTWRVPNELAPAFAEAAGLPIVATQSFVLQVQ
;
A
#
# COMPACT_ATOMS: atom_id res chain seq x y z
N MET A 1 31.80 68.47 43.31
CA MET A 1 30.72 68.43 42.30
C MET A 1 30.23 67.01 42.19
N THR A 2 29.02 66.81 42.72
CA THR A 2 28.44 65.54 43.15
C THR A 2 27.88 64.77 41.96
N ARG A 3 28.37 63.55 41.70
CA ARG A 3 27.81 62.64 40.68
C ARG A 3 26.62 61.90 41.28
N LEU A 4 25.45 62.11 40.68
CA LEU A 4 24.20 61.42 40.97
C LEU A 4 24.27 59.99 40.41
N LEU A 5 24.21 58.98 41.28
CA LEU A 5 23.98 57.59 40.89
C LEU A 5 22.48 57.40 40.65
N LEU A 6 22.09 57.16 39.41
CA LEU A 6 20.73 56.76 39.05
C LEU A 6 20.65 55.23 39.13
N VAL A 7 20.03 54.72 40.20
CA VAL A 7 19.73 53.29 40.37
C VAL A 7 18.49 52.97 39.53
N SER A 8 18.66 52.20 38.45
CA SER A 8 17.54 51.63 37.69
C SER A 8 16.97 50.43 38.45
N PHE A 9 15.76 50.58 38.97
CA PHE A 9 14.91 49.48 39.41
C PHE A 9 14.33 48.78 38.17
N ILE A 10 14.86 47.62 37.82
CA ILE A 10 14.20 46.70 36.88
C ILE A 10 13.15 45.94 37.69
N ALA A 11 11.87 46.21 37.40
CA ALA A 11 10.75 45.46 37.92
C ALA A 11 10.80 44.02 37.38
N LEU A 12 11.04 43.06 38.26
CA LEU A 12 10.78 41.64 38.03
C LEU A 12 9.26 41.44 37.92
N ALA A 13 8.69 41.69 36.75
CA ALA A 13 7.38 41.15 36.41
C ALA A 13 7.56 39.64 36.21
N GLY A 14 7.13 38.87 37.20
CA GLY A 14 7.05 37.42 37.10
C GLY A 14 6.20 37.04 35.89
N CYS A 15 6.83 36.49 34.86
CA CYS A 15 6.15 35.73 33.83
C CYS A 15 5.70 34.41 34.47
N GLU A 16 4.57 34.46 35.19
CA GLU A 16 3.89 33.24 35.58
C GLU A 16 3.30 32.64 34.30
N ALA A 17 3.71 31.41 33.97
CA ALA A 17 3.22 30.73 32.78
C ALA A 17 1.68 30.69 32.85
N PRO A 18 0.96 31.00 31.76
CA PRO A 18 -0.50 30.97 31.77
C PRO A 18 -0.98 29.58 32.19
N ASN A 19 -2.02 29.53 33.02
CA ASN A 19 -2.64 28.28 33.44
C ASN A 19 -3.01 27.44 32.22
N VAL A 20 -2.36 26.30 32.06
CA VAL A 20 -2.69 25.31 31.05
C VAL A 20 -3.97 24.62 31.51
N PHE A 21 -5.10 24.96 30.89
CA PHE A 21 -6.36 24.24 31.11
C PHE A 21 -6.22 22.83 30.51
N PRO A 22 -6.30 21.74 31.32
CA PRO A 22 -6.13 20.36 30.84
C PRO A 22 -7.20 19.87 29.85
N GLY A 23 -8.16 20.73 29.49
CA GLY A 23 -9.20 20.45 28.50
C GLY A 23 -9.21 21.41 27.31
N ALA A 24 -8.24 22.34 27.20
CA ALA A 24 -8.15 23.25 26.06
C ALA A 24 -7.57 22.56 24.82
N ASP A 25 -6.82 21.47 25.01
CA ASP A 25 -6.33 20.63 23.93
C ASP A 25 -7.13 19.32 23.88
N VAL A 26 -7.91 19.15 22.81
CA VAL A 26 -8.68 17.92 22.54
C VAL A 26 -7.74 16.69 22.49
N ARG A 27 -6.46 16.88 22.16
CA ARG A 27 -5.43 15.82 22.15
C ARG A 27 -4.91 15.44 23.55
N GLN A 28 -5.09 16.29 24.57
CA GLN A 28 -4.75 15.94 25.96
C GLN A 28 -5.77 14.99 26.61
N ASN A 29 -7.01 14.96 26.09
CA ASN A 29 -8.06 14.06 26.56
C ASN A 29 -8.17 12.75 25.77
N THR A 30 -7.43 12.58 24.67
CA THR A 30 -7.34 11.28 24.01
C THR A 30 -6.49 10.33 24.85
N ARG A 31 -7.16 9.42 25.57
CA ARG A 31 -6.49 8.26 26.17
C ARG A 31 -6.07 7.35 25.02
N LEU A 32 -4.79 7.01 24.96
CA LEU A 32 -4.20 6.15 23.94
C LEU A 32 -3.42 5.03 24.62
N ALA A 33 -3.39 3.87 23.99
CA ALA A 33 -2.66 2.69 24.41
C ALA A 33 -1.39 2.49 23.56
N ARG A 34 -0.78 1.32 23.71
CA ARG A 34 0.40 0.89 22.96
C ARG A 34 0.25 -0.55 22.51
N ILE A 35 0.95 -0.90 21.45
CA ILE A 35 1.13 -2.28 20.99
C ILE A 35 2.61 -2.62 21.19
N GLU A 36 2.92 -3.65 21.97
CA GLU A 36 4.29 -4.06 22.31
C GLU A 36 4.51 -5.53 22.03
N GLY A 37 5.73 -5.85 21.63
CA GLY A 37 6.03 -7.17 21.13
C GLY A 37 7.52 -7.43 20.92
N ASN A 38 7.80 -8.59 20.35
CA ASN A 38 9.13 -8.97 19.89
C ASN A 38 9.08 -9.31 18.41
N VAL A 39 10.04 -8.81 17.64
CA VAL A 39 10.33 -9.35 16.32
C VAL A 39 11.25 -10.55 16.47
N VAL A 40 10.95 -11.62 15.73
CA VAL A 40 11.74 -12.85 15.67
C VAL A 40 12.14 -13.08 14.22
N VAL A 41 13.43 -13.00 13.94
CA VAL A 41 13.99 -13.20 12.59
C VAL A 41 14.68 -14.55 12.51
N SER A 42 14.21 -15.39 11.58
CA SER A 42 14.80 -16.69 11.22
C SER A 42 15.26 -16.65 9.76
N SER A 43 16.32 -15.89 9.49
CA SER A 43 16.89 -15.66 8.16
C SER A 43 18.36 -15.28 8.25
N SER A 44 19.13 -15.57 7.20
CA SER A 44 20.49 -15.05 7.03
C SER A 44 20.53 -13.58 6.59
N ALA A 45 19.40 -12.96 6.25
CA ALA A 45 19.33 -11.53 5.92
C ALA A 45 19.79 -10.67 7.11
N ARG A 46 20.45 -9.55 6.80
CA ARG A 46 21.02 -8.61 7.78
C ARG A 46 20.67 -7.20 7.38
N GLY A 47 20.03 -6.48 8.28
CA GLY A 47 19.47 -5.17 7.97
C GLY A 47 18.73 -4.56 9.15
N LYS A 48 18.16 -3.38 8.95
CA LYS A 48 17.14 -2.85 9.87
C LYS A 48 15.83 -3.60 9.65
N VAL A 49 15.02 -3.75 10.70
CA VAL A 49 13.66 -4.25 10.54
C VAL A 49 12.71 -3.08 10.52
N VAL A 50 11.90 -2.98 9.48
CA VAL A 50 10.81 -2.03 9.38
C VAL A 50 9.51 -2.74 9.71
N LEU A 51 8.71 -2.19 10.61
CA LEU A 51 7.40 -2.72 10.99
C LEU A 51 6.32 -1.70 10.65
N PHE A 52 5.32 -2.10 9.89
CA PHE A 52 4.15 -1.30 9.55
C PHE A 52 2.93 -1.76 10.34
N LEU A 53 2.15 -0.78 10.80
CA LEU A 53 0.85 -1.01 11.42
C LEU A 53 -0.25 -0.62 10.43
N TYR A 54 -1.21 -1.51 10.21
CA TYR A 54 -2.37 -1.28 9.34
C TYR A 54 -3.66 -1.40 10.13
N ASP A 55 -4.72 -0.77 9.63
CA ASP A 55 -6.08 -1.01 10.07
C ASP A 55 -6.54 -2.39 9.56
N ALA A 56 -7.08 -3.24 10.43
CA ALA A 56 -7.54 -4.58 10.04
C ALA A 56 -8.77 -4.55 9.11
N ALA A 57 -9.57 -3.47 9.14
CA ALA A 57 -10.69 -3.29 8.23
C ALA A 57 -10.26 -2.82 6.82
N ARG A 58 -9.02 -2.32 6.70
CA ARG A 58 -8.42 -1.85 5.44
C ARG A 58 -7.06 -2.54 5.27
N PRO A 59 -7.06 -3.83 4.92
CA PRO A 59 -5.81 -4.58 4.81
C PRO A 59 -4.95 -4.01 3.67
N PRO A 60 -3.61 -4.06 3.81
CA PRO A 60 -2.72 -3.69 2.72
C PRO A 60 -2.79 -4.65 1.53
N PRO A 61 -2.23 -4.24 0.38
CA PRO A 61 -2.01 -5.13 -0.76
C PRO A 61 -1.30 -6.43 -0.35
N PRO A 62 -1.59 -7.59 -0.96
CA PRO A 62 -2.50 -7.79 -2.10
C PRO A 62 -3.98 -7.90 -1.70
N THR A 63 -4.30 -8.01 -0.41
CA THR A 63 -5.66 -8.29 0.08
C THR A 63 -6.57 -7.05 0.05
N GLY A 64 -6.00 -5.86 0.04
CA GLY A 64 -6.73 -4.59 -0.09
C GLY A 64 -5.82 -3.47 -0.55
N THR A 65 -6.27 -2.22 -0.36
CA THR A 65 -5.53 -1.00 -0.74
C THR A 65 -5.08 -0.18 0.47
N GLY A 66 -5.18 -0.76 1.68
CA GLY A 66 -4.88 -0.06 2.92
C GLY A 66 -3.43 0.41 3.01
N ARG A 67 -3.24 1.62 3.54
CA ARG A 67 -1.92 2.21 3.78
C ARG A 67 -1.47 2.01 5.23
N PRO A 68 -0.15 2.04 5.50
CA PRO A 68 0.33 2.02 6.88
C PRO A 68 -0.21 3.23 7.65
N LEU A 69 -0.79 2.98 8.82
CA LEU A 69 -1.16 4.02 9.78
C LEU A 69 0.08 4.67 10.40
N THR A 70 1.12 3.86 10.60
CA THR A 70 2.42 4.27 11.15
C THR A 70 3.44 3.15 10.94
N PHE A 71 4.70 3.44 11.20
CA PHE A 71 5.78 2.46 11.19
C PHE A 71 6.73 2.66 12.37
N THR A 72 7.48 1.62 12.70
CA THR A 72 8.62 1.68 13.62
C THR A 72 9.80 0.90 13.04
N VAL A 73 11.01 1.20 13.49
CA VAL A 73 12.25 0.60 12.98
C VAL A 73 13.03 0.00 14.15
N VAL A 74 13.41 -1.26 14.01
CA VAL A 74 14.38 -1.91 14.90
C VAL A 74 15.74 -1.87 14.21
N ALA A 75 16.71 -1.24 14.86
CA ALA A 75 18.06 -1.10 14.34
C ALA A 75 18.74 -2.48 14.18
N ARG A 76 19.58 -2.61 13.13
CA ARG A 76 20.36 -3.83 12.85
C ARG A 76 21.11 -4.31 14.09
N ASP A 77 21.85 -3.43 14.75
CA ASP A 77 22.71 -3.79 15.89
C ASP A 77 21.90 -4.23 17.10
N ALA A 78 20.69 -3.70 17.30
CA ALA A 78 19.80 -4.11 18.40
C ALA A 78 19.29 -5.54 18.23
N LEU A 79 19.17 -6.01 16.98
CA LEU A 79 18.66 -7.33 16.65
C LEU A 79 19.77 -8.36 16.42
N PHE A 80 20.85 -7.97 15.75
CA PHE A 80 21.89 -8.86 15.26
C PHE A 80 23.26 -8.68 15.94
N ALA A 81 23.40 -7.79 16.93
CA ALA A 81 24.63 -7.40 17.63
C ALA A 81 25.90 -8.25 17.36
N ASN A 82 25.91 -9.51 17.80
CA ASN A 82 27.07 -10.41 17.73
C ASN A 82 26.86 -11.62 16.78
N ALA A 83 25.81 -11.59 15.96
CA ALA A 83 25.50 -12.67 15.01
C ALA A 83 26.60 -12.75 13.96
N ALA A 84 27.14 -13.94 13.74
CA ALA A 84 28.07 -14.15 12.63
C ALA A 84 27.35 -14.03 11.28
N ASP A 85 28.11 -13.71 10.24
CA ASP A 85 27.61 -13.73 8.87
C ASP A 85 27.10 -15.13 8.50
N GLY A 86 25.92 -15.20 7.89
CA GLY A 86 25.30 -16.47 7.49
C GLY A 86 24.50 -17.20 8.57
N GLU A 87 24.56 -16.78 9.84
CA GLU A 87 23.68 -17.36 10.87
C GLU A 87 22.19 -17.09 10.57
N VAL A 88 21.32 -18.06 10.83
CA VAL A 88 19.88 -17.94 10.51
C VAL A 88 19.06 -17.48 11.72
N GLY A 89 19.62 -17.47 12.94
CA GLY A 89 18.90 -17.08 14.16
C GLY A 89 18.30 -18.28 14.91
N PRO A 90 17.28 -18.08 15.77
CA PRO A 90 16.42 -16.89 15.82
C PRO A 90 17.08 -15.69 16.49
N PHE A 91 16.96 -14.53 15.85
CA PHE A 91 17.31 -13.23 16.42
C PHE A 91 16.07 -12.55 16.96
N THR A 92 16.15 -11.88 18.10
CA THR A 92 14.98 -11.28 18.75
C THR A 92 15.30 -9.90 19.30
N ALA A 93 14.38 -8.96 19.06
CA ALA A 93 14.44 -7.63 19.62
C ALA A 93 13.03 -7.10 19.93
N PRO A 94 12.88 -6.25 20.97
CA PRO A 94 11.60 -5.65 21.30
C PRO A 94 11.23 -4.55 20.30
N TYR A 95 9.92 -4.33 20.12
CA TYR A 95 9.38 -3.18 19.38
C TYR A 95 8.13 -2.63 20.08
N ALA A 96 7.77 -1.38 19.75
CA ALA A 96 6.54 -0.77 20.23
C ALA A 96 5.92 0.18 19.20
N PHE A 97 4.58 0.20 19.14
CA PHE A 97 3.78 1.28 18.56
C PHE A 97 3.09 2.06 19.68
N SER A 98 3.47 3.32 19.86
CA SER A 98 2.91 4.20 20.89
C SER A 98 1.69 4.97 20.37
N LEU A 99 0.87 5.48 21.30
CA LEU A 99 -0.24 6.40 21.01
C LEU A 99 -1.32 5.80 20.10
N ARG A 100 -1.73 4.55 20.36
CA ARG A 100 -2.75 3.85 19.57
C ARG A 100 -4.14 4.02 20.18
N ALA A 101 -5.10 4.41 19.36
CA ALA A 101 -6.50 4.38 19.74
C ALA A 101 -6.97 2.92 19.93
N PRO A 102 -8.05 2.69 20.68
CA PRO A 102 -8.74 1.40 20.64
C PRO A 102 -9.13 1.04 19.20
N GLY A 103 -8.95 -0.22 18.83
CA GLY A 103 -9.14 -0.66 17.44
C GLY A 103 -8.55 -2.03 17.15
N ARG A 104 -8.71 -2.45 15.88
CA ARG A 104 -8.24 -3.73 15.35
C ARG A 104 -7.17 -3.48 14.31
N TYR A 105 -6.01 -4.12 14.45
CA TYR A 105 -4.81 -3.81 13.68
C TYR A 105 -4.16 -5.05 13.09
N LEU A 106 -3.39 -4.86 12.02
CA LEU A 106 -2.48 -5.85 11.44
C LEU A 106 -1.05 -5.31 11.50
N ILE A 107 -0.07 -6.20 11.69
CA ILE A 107 1.35 -5.84 11.61
C ILE A 107 2.00 -6.64 10.50
N ARG A 108 2.67 -5.93 9.59
CA ARG A 108 3.64 -6.51 8.64
C ARG A 108 5.02 -5.96 8.93
N ALA A 109 6.04 -6.71 8.57
CA ALA A 109 7.41 -6.31 8.77
C ALA A 109 8.31 -6.92 7.69
N PHE A 110 9.49 -6.34 7.54
CA PHE A 110 10.54 -6.93 6.72
C PHE A 110 11.93 -6.55 7.23
N VAL A 111 12.91 -7.39 6.92
CA VAL A 111 14.33 -7.02 7.02
C VAL A 111 14.71 -6.32 5.71
N ASP A 112 15.10 -5.06 5.82
CA ASP A 112 15.70 -4.26 4.74
C ASP A 112 17.18 -4.67 4.59
N ALA A 113 17.43 -5.64 3.71
CA ALA A 113 18.71 -6.36 3.66
C ALA A 113 19.79 -5.63 2.84
N ASN A 114 19.36 -4.71 1.99
CA ASN A 114 20.16 -3.91 1.06
C ASN A 114 20.26 -2.43 1.45
N ASP A 115 19.60 -2.03 2.55
CA ASP A 115 19.60 -0.66 3.10
C ASP A 115 19.00 0.37 2.14
N ASP A 116 17.98 -0.03 1.36
CA ASP A 116 17.34 0.81 0.34
C ASP A 116 15.92 1.29 0.70
N PHE A 117 15.44 0.95 1.90
CA PHE A 117 14.17 1.49 2.41
C PHE A 117 14.25 3.00 2.66
N ILE A 118 13.40 3.75 1.97
CA ILE A 118 13.24 5.20 2.17
C ILE A 118 11.74 5.50 2.33
N PRO A 119 11.28 5.88 3.54
CA PRO A 119 9.85 5.98 3.85
C PRO A 119 9.12 7.12 3.14
N TRP A 120 9.86 8.02 2.48
CA TRP A 120 9.32 9.24 1.87
C TRP A 120 8.91 9.05 0.42
N TYR A 121 9.36 7.99 -0.25
CA TYR A 121 8.98 7.69 -1.62
C TYR A 121 7.99 6.55 -1.62
N GLY A 122 6.79 6.73 -2.18
CA GLY A 122 5.81 5.64 -2.30
C GLY A 122 6.36 4.39 -3.01
N VAL A 123 7.44 4.56 -3.78
CA VAL A 123 8.14 3.52 -4.55
C VAL A 123 9.29 2.80 -3.83
N THR A 124 9.85 3.37 -2.76
CA THR A 124 10.87 2.71 -1.90
C THR A 124 10.48 2.65 -0.42
N ALA A 125 9.24 3.03 -0.09
CA ALA A 125 8.63 2.84 1.23
C ALA A 125 8.04 1.42 1.40
N ASP A 126 8.51 0.44 0.63
CA ASP A 126 8.06 -0.95 0.66
C ASP A 126 9.21 -1.88 0.24
N VAL A 127 9.00 -3.20 0.37
CA VAL A 127 10.01 -4.24 0.13
C VAL A 127 10.56 -4.26 -1.30
N THR A 128 11.87 -4.46 -1.42
CA THR A 128 12.61 -4.61 -2.69
C THR A 128 13.22 -6.00 -2.84
N ALA A 129 13.83 -6.29 -3.99
CA ALA A 129 14.48 -7.58 -4.20
C ALA A 129 15.56 -7.85 -3.14
N GLY A 130 15.53 -9.03 -2.52
CA GLY A 130 16.50 -9.42 -1.50
C GLY A 130 16.04 -9.19 -0.06
N ASP A 131 15.01 -8.36 0.16
CA ASP A 131 14.36 -8.22 1.46
C ASP A 131 13.65 -9.50 1.88
N VAL A 132 13.40 -9.61 3.19
CA VAL A 132 12.71 -10.76 3.77
C VAL A 132 11.52 -10.29 4.57
N GLY A 133 10.32 -10.61 4.07
CA GLY A 133 9.05 -10.20 4.65
C GLY A 133 8.61 -11.06 5.84
N GLY A 134 7.58 -10.57 6.52
CA GLY A 134 6.96 -11.23 7.66
C GLY A 134 5.85 -10.39 8.28
N GLY A 135 5.43 -10.76 9.48
CA GLY A 135 4.34 -10.07 10.16
C GLY A 135 3.88 -10.77 11.42
N ALA A 136 2.87 -10.19 12.07
CA ALA A 136 2.13 -10.88 13.12
C ALA A 136 1.17 -11.87 12.46
N VAL A 137 1.44 -13.16 12.63
CA VAL A 137 0.64 -14.25 12.05
C VAL A 137 0.20 -15.22 13.12
N ASP A 138 -0.91 -15.90 12.87
CA ASP A 138 -1.32 -17.04 13.68
C ASP A 138 -0.29 -18.19 13.51
N PRO A 139 0.24 -18.77 14.60
CA PRO A 139 1.30 -19.78 14.51
C PRO A 139 0.85 -21.08 13.85
N VAL A 140 -0.46 -21.37 13.82
CA VAL A 140 -1.04 -22.59 13.26
C VAL A 140 -1.49 -22.35 11.83
N THR A 141 -2.34 -21.34 11.60
CA THR A 141 -2.94 -21.10 10.27
C THR A 141 -2.03 -20.29 9.35
N ARG A 142 -0.99 -19.63 9.89
CA ARG A 142 -0.09 -18.71 9.19
C ARG A 142 -0.80 -17.49 8.56
N GLN A 143 -2.06 -17.27 8.90
CA GLN A 143 -2.83 -16.12 8.45
C GLN A 143 -2.44 -14.86 9.24
N PRO A 144 -2.60 -13.65 8.67
CA PRO A 144 -2.41 -12.40 9.40
C PRO A 144 -3.24 -12.38 10.69
N ARG A 145 -2.58 -12.10 11.81
CA ARG A 145 -3.22 -12.04 13.12
C ARG A 145 -3.77 -10.64 13.36
N VAL A 146 -5.07 -10.56 13.68
CA VAL A 146 -5.68 -9.32 14.16
C VAL A 146 -5.25 -9.06 15.60
N ILE A 147 -4.74 -7.85 15.84
CA ILE A 147 -4.30 -7.36 17.15
C ILE A 147 -5.32 -6.35 17.63
N GLU A 148 -5.86 -6.57 18.83
CA GLU A 148 -6.90 -5.73 19.39
C GLU A 148 -6.32 -4.84 20.49
N VAL A 149 -6.51 -3.54 20.34
CA VAL A 149 -6.35 -2.56 21.41
C VAL A 149 -7.74 -2.32 21.98
N GLY A 150 -7.99 -2.89 23.15
CA GLY A 150 -9.32 -2.91 23.77
C GLY A 150 -9.61 -1.66 24.59
N ILE A 151 -10.74 -1.71 25.30
CA ILE A 151 -11.15 -0.73 26.31
C ILE A 151 -11.52 -1.51 27.57
N ASP A 152 -11.08 -1.06 28.74
CA ASP A 152 -11.45 -1.64 30.04
C ASP A 152 -12.87 -1.22 30.49
N GLU A 153 -13.34 -1.78 31.60
CA GLU A 153 -14.65 -1.45 32.18
C GLU A 153 -14.82 0.03 32.55
N ALA A 154 -13.70 0.75 32.74
CA ALA A 154 -13.67 2.17 33.08
C ALA A 154 -13.52 3.07 31.84
N GLY A 155 -13.56 2.52 30.63
CA GLY A 155 -13.43 3.28 29.39
C GLY A 155 -11.99 3.62 29.00
N ASN A 156 -10.98 3.04 29.65
CA ASN A 156 -9.57 3.26 29.31
C ASN A 156 -9.08 2.29 28.23
N PRO A 157 -8.31 2.76 27.25
CA PRO A 157 -7.62 1.88 26.31
C PRO A 157 -6.69 0.88 27.04
N THR A 158 -6.76 -0.39 26.65
CA THR A 158 -5.88 -1.44 27.15
C THR A 158 -4.78 -1.75 26.12
N PRO A 159 -3.51 -1.87 26.55
CA PRO A 159 -2.42 -2.14 25.62
C PRO A 159 -2.46 -3.58 25.11
N ALA A 160 -2.06 -3.78 23.85
CA ALA A 160 -1.82 -5.10 23.30
C ALA A 160 -0.36 -5.48 23.55
N LEU A 161 -0.12 -6.47 24.41
CA LEU A 161 1.22 -6.88 24.83
C LEU A 161 1.57 -8.27 24.30
N GLY A 162 2.88 -8.54 24.18
CA GLY A 162 3.39 -9.86 23.78
C GLY A 162 3.07 -10.23 22.33
N VAL A 163 2.92 -9.23 21.45
CA VAL A 163 2.65 -9.47 20.04
C VAL A 163 3.93 -9.97 19.36
N ALA A 164 3.92 -11.21 18.88
CA ALA A 164 5.06 -11.76 18.15
C ALA A 164 4.96 -11.43 16.66
N VAL A 165 6.05 -10.93 16.09
CA VAL A 165 6.21 -10.71 14.65
C VAL A 165 7.28 -11.66 14.15
N SER A 166 6.96 -12.48 13.15
CA SER A 166 7.90 -13.49 12.62
C SER A 166 8.30 -13.14 11.19
N ILE A 167 9.60 -13.24 10.92
CA ILE A 167 10.21 -13.02 9.60
C ILE A 167 11.09 -14.23 9.27
N SER A 168 10.95 -14.77 8.06
CA SER A 168 11.70 -15.95 7.60
C SER A 168 11.92 -15.97 6.10
N ASP A 169 12.94 -16.69 5.65
CA ASP A 169 13.33 -16.79 4.23
C ASP A 169 12.23 -17.31 3.29
N THR A 170 11.17 -17.92 3.84
CA THR A 170 9.96 -18.30 3.10
C THR A 170 9.22 -17.12 2.48
N ALA A 171 9.46 -15.90 2.97
CA ALA A 171 8.88 -14.66 2.47
C ALA A 171 9.95 -13.72 1.88
N ARG A 172 11.05 -14.29 1.36
CA ARG A 172 12.06 -13.53 0.63
C ARG A 172 11.48 -12.98 -0.66
N VAL A 173 11.70 -11.70 -0.91
CA VAL A 173 11.24 -11.01 -2.11
C VAL A 173 12.21 -11.29 -3.26
N PRO A 174 11.76 -11.96 -4.33
CA PRO A 174 12.67 -12.47 -5.34
C PRO A 174 13.06 -11.43 -6.39
N LEU A 175 12.23 -10.41 -6.61
CA LEU A 175 12.35 -9.43 -7.69
C LEU A 175 11.91 -8.05 -7.21
N ASP A 176 12.32 -7.04 -7.97
CA ASP A 176 11.89 -5.67 -7.72
C ASP A 176 10.41 -5.52 -8.03
N ARG A 177 9.87 -4.37 -7.61
CA ARG A 177 8.48 -3.99 -7.85
C ARG A 177 8.16 -4.05 -9.35
N PRO A 178 6.88 -4.17 -9.74
CA PRO A 178 6.48 -4.23 -11.14
C PRO A 178 6.55 -2.82 -11.76
N ILE A 179 7.71 -2.18 -11.77
CA ILE A 179 7.90 -0.87 -12.41
C ILE A 179 7.58 -1.04 -13.89
N PHE A 180 6.66 -0.24 -14.43
CA PHE A 180 6.27 -0.35 -15.82
C PHE A 180 6.08 0.98 -16.52
N THR A 181 6.19 0.95 -17.84
CA THR A 181 5.72 1.99 -18.77
C THR A 181 4.65 1.40 -19.69
N VAL A 182 3.83 2.25 -20.29
CA VAL A 182 2.88 1.81 -21.32
C VAL A 182 3.57 1.94 -22.68
N SER A 183 3.69 0.83 -23.39
CA SER A 183 4.33 0.77 -24.71
C SER A 183 3.49 1.56 -25.73
N GLY A 184 4.18 2.23 -26.68
CA GLY A 184 3.52 3.06 -27.71
C GLY A 184 3.77 4.56 -27.59
N GLY A 185 4.46 5.03 -26.53
CA GLY A 185 5.04 6.37 -26.45
C GLY A 185 4.05 7.53 -26.35
N GLN A 186 2.77 7.26 -26.09
CA GLN A 186 1.78 8.29 -25.80
C GLN A 186 1.73 8.52 -24.28
N GLU A 187 1.70 9.78 -23.83
CA GLU A 187 1.49 10.13 -22.43
C GLU A 187 0.04 9.87 -21.96
N SER A 188 -0.85 9.53 -22.89
CA SER A 188 -2.20 9.12 -22.55
C SER A 188 -2.79 8.14 -23.55
N ALA A 189 -3.85 7.43 -23.13
CA ALA A 189 -4.71 6.68 -24.03
C ALA A 189 -6.18 7.03 -23.74
N THR A 190 -7.03 6.96 -24.77
CA THR A 190 -8.46 7.24 -24.62
C THR A 190 -9.27 5.95 -24.69
N LEU A 191 -10.10 5.72 -23.68
CA LEU A 191 -11.10 4.65 -23.68
C LEU A 191 -12.39 5.17 -24.32
N GLY A 192 -12.75 4.59 -25.46
CA GLY A 192 -14.02 4.84 -26.15
C GLY A 192 -15.08 3.79 -25.79
N THR A 193 -15.91 3.41 -26.78
CA THR A 193 -17.00 2.44 -26.62
C THR A 193 -16.58 0.97 -26.81
N THR A 194 -15.31 0.72 -27.12
CA THR A 194 -14.76 -0.62 -27.32
C THR A 194 -13.63 -0.87 -26.32
N PRO A 195 -13.33 -2.13 -25.94
CA PRO A 195 -12.21 -2.42 -25.05
C PRO A 195 -10.89 -1.87 -25.59
N LEU A 196 -10.14 -1.22 -24.72
CA LEU A 196 -8.80 -0.71 -24.98
C LEU A 196 -7.77 -1.76 -24.53
N VAL A 197 -6.80 -2.06 -25.39
CA VAL A 197 -5.68 -2.93 -25.05
C VAL A 197 -4.43 -2.09 -24.92
N LEU A 198 -3.77 -2.18 -23.77
CA LEU A 198 -2.50 -1.53 -23.45
C LEU A 198 -1.44 -2.60 -23.21
N GLU A 199 -0.24 -2.37 -23.72
CA GLU A 199 0.91 -3.22 -23.40
C GLU A 199 1.72 -2.54 -22.29
N LEU A 200 1.82 -3.19 -21.14
CA LEU A 200 2.66 -2.75 -20.03
C LEU A 200 4.03 -3.40 -20.18
N GLN A 201 5.10 -2.61 -20.11
CA GLN A 201 6.46 -3.08 -20.23
C GLN A 201 7.25 -2.77 -18.95
N SER A 202 7.85 -3.80 -18.34
CA SER A 202 8.69 -3.63 -17.16
C SER A 202 9.88 -2.72 -17.48
N THR A 203 10.13 -1.71 -16.65
CA THR A 203 11.14 -0.68 -16.90
C THR A 203 12.05 -0.52 -15.68
N PRO A 204 13.35 -0.86 -15.78
CA PRO A 204 14.27 -0.72 -14.65
C PRO A 204 14.47 0.74 -14.27
N ILE A 205 14.67 1.01 -12.98
CA ILE A 205 15.06 2.32 -12.46
C ILE A 205 16.39 2.17 -11.75
N SER A 206 17.38 2.94 -12.19
CA SER A 206 18.71 3.01 -11.58
C SER A 206 19.13 4.48 -11.53
N GLU A 207 18.40 5.25 -10.74
CA GLU A 207 18.58 6.71 -10.62
C GLU A 207 18.73 7.10 -9.15
N GLY A 208 19.87 7.71 -8.83
CA GLY A 208 20.15 8.18 -7.47
C GLY A 208 20.13 7.06 -6.43
N VAL A 209 19.30 7.24 -5.39
CA VAL A 209 19.10 6.28 -4.29
C VAL A 209 18.12 5.16 -4.65
N MET A 210 17.49 5.21 -5.83
CA MET A 210 16.56 4.18 -6.28
C MET A 210 17.27 3.19 -7.20
N GLN A 211 17.43 1.97 -6.68
CA GLN A 211 18.11 0.86 -7.34
C GLN A 211 17.14 -0.31 -7.49
N GLN A 212 16.38 -0.32 -8.58
CA GLN A 212 15.46 -1.40 -8.94
C GLN A 212 15.77 -1.88 -10.38
N PRO A 213 16.90 -2.59 -10.58
CA PRO A 213 17.39 -2.99 -11.89
C PRO A 213 16.66 -4.20 -12.50
N ALA A 214 15.89 -4.95 -11.71
CA ALA A 214 15.26 -6.20 -12.14
C ALA A 214 13.74 -6.23 -11.88
N PRO A 215 12.97 -5.23 -12.36
CA PRO A 215 11.52 -5.27 -12.24
C PRO A 215 10.94 -6.35 -13.17
N ALA A 216 9.95 -7.08 -12.67
CA ALA A 216 9.17 -8.02 -13.46
C ALA A 216 7.75 -8.12 -12.91
N PHE A 217 6.85 -8.60 -13.75
CA PHE A 217 5.54 -9.04 -13.32
C PHE A 217 5.62 -10.52 -12.94
N LEU A 218 5.31 -10.88 -11.69
CA LEU A 218 5.19 -12.26 -11.25
C LEU A 218 3.79 -12.75 -11.62
N VAL A 219 3.73 -13.55 -12.69
CA VAL A 219 2.47 -13.98 -13.28
C VAL A 219 2.18 -15.44 -12.93
N ARG A 220 0.97 -15.70 -12.48
CA ARG A 220 0.44 -17.07 -12.32
C ARG A 220 -1.07 -17.09 -12.48
N PHE A 221 -1.60 -18.24 -12.85
CA PHE A 221 -3.00 -18.51 -12.62
C PHE A 221 -3.30 -18.61 -11.12
N VAL A 222 -4.51 -18.20 -10.75
CA VAL A 222 -5.06 -18.46 -9.42
C VAL A 222 -5.54 -19.91 -9.38
N ASP A 223 -5.27 -20.58 -8.26
CA ASP A 223 -5.52 -22.00 -7.99
C ASP A 223 -5.59 -22.11 -6.46
N ASP A 224 -6.59 -21.46 -5.88
CA ASP A 224 -6.74 -21.29 -4.43
C ASP A 224 -7.19 -22.59 -3.75
N ASP A 225 -7.90 -23.46 -4.49
CA ASP A 225 -8.29 -24.80 -4.01
C ASP A 225 -7.22 -25.89 -4.23
N ARG A 226 -6.18 -25.57 -5.02
CA ARG A 226 -5.00 -26.40 -5.30
C ARG A 226 -5.34 -27.69 -6.05
N ASP A 227 -6.34 -27.66 -6.90
CA ASP A 227 -6.68 -28.78 -7.77
C ASP A 227 -5.80 -28.81 -9.05
N GLY A 228 -5.04 -27.74 -9.29
CA GLY A 228 -4.13 -27.59 -10.42
C GLY A 228 -4.79 -27.03 -11.68
N VAL A 229 -6.05 -26.61 -11.61
CA VAL A 229 -6.81 -25.94 -12.66
C VAL A 229 -6.93 -24.45 -12.32
N PRO A 230 -6.80 -23.55 -13.31
CA PRO A 230 -7.03 -22.13 -13.04
C PRO A 230 -8.45 -21.83 -12.58
N ASP A 231 -8.58 -21.05 -11.51
CA ASP A 231 -9.87 -20.58 -10.99
C ASP A 231 -10.55 -19.58 -11.95
N ASP A 232 -11.89 -19.61 -11.95
CA ASP A 232 -12.79 -18.59 -12.52
C ASP A 232 -13.89 -18.30 -11.48
N ALA A 233 -13.47 -17.73 -10.35
CA ALA A 233 -14.29 -17.37 -9.22
C ALA A 233 -15.38 -16.34 -9.56
N ASN A 234 -15.16 -15.49 -10.56
CA ASN A 234 -16.15 -14.50 -11.00
C ASN A 234 -17.13 -15.03 -12.07
N GLY A 235 -16.84 -16.18 -12.68
CA GLY A 235 -17.71 -16.87 -13.63
C GLY A 235 -17.81 -16.21 -15.00
N ASP A 236 -16.82 -15.40 -15.40
CA ASP A 236 -16.79 -14.72 -16.70
C ASP A 236 -16.15 -15.55 -17.83
N GLY A 237 -15.72 -16.77 -17.52
CA GLY A 237 -15.10 -17.71 -18.45
C GLY A 237 -13.62 -17.44 -18.71
N VAL A 238 -13.01 -16.48 -18.00
CA VAL A 238 -11.59 -16.15 -18.10
C VAL A 238 -10.90 -16.53 -16.79
N PRO A 239 -9.85 -17.38 -16.85
CA PRO A 239 -9.07 -17.70 -15.68
C PRO A 239 -8.55 -16.47 -14.93
N GLU A 240 -8.65 -16.48 -13.61
CA GLU A 240 -8.03 -15.45 -12.79
C GLU A 240 -6.51 -15.57 -12.77
N VAL A 241 -5.87 -14.40 -12.77
CA VAL A 241 -4.40 -14.30 -12.77
C VAL A 241 -3.92 -13.29 -11.73
N TRP A 242 -2.72 -13.55 -11.22
CA TRP A 242 -1.84 -12.52 -10.68
C TRP A 242 -0.89 -12.03 -11.79
N PRO A 243 -0.46 -10.75 -11.79
CA PRO A 243 -0.87 -9.69 -10.87
C PRO A 243 -2.31 -9.21 -11.08
N ARG A 244 -2.87 -8.46 -10.13
CA ARG A 244 -4.16 -7.77 -10.27
C ARG A 244 -3.95 -6.33 -10.74
N VAL A 245 -4.99 -5.73 -11.32
CA VAL A 245 -4.96 -4.35 -11.81
C VAL A 245 -6.19 -3.58 -11.31
N VAL A 246 -5.97 -2.33 -10.94
CA VAL A 246 -7.02 -1.37 -10.60
C VAL A 246 -6.85 -0.15 -11.49
N VAL A 247 -7.90 0.22 -12.22
CA VAL A 247 -7.93 1.43 -13.03
C VAL A 247 -8.89 2.42 -12.36
N ARG A 248 -8.36 3.30 -11.51
CA ARG A 248 -9.15 4.17 -10.61
C ARG A 248 -9.23 5.59 -11.17
N LYS A 249 -10.40 6.23 -11.03
CA LYS A 249 -10.56 7.64 -11.37
C LYS A 249 -9.77 8.53 -10.40
N VAL A 250 -9.07 9.50 -10.95
CA VAL A 250 -8.32 10.50 -10.18
C VAL A 250 -9.07 11.82 -10.19
N ARG A 251 -8.72 12.70 -9.26
CA ARG A 251 -9.45 13.96 -9.01
C ARG A 251 -9.56 14.83 -10.25
N SER A 252 -8.45 15.08 -10.94
CA SER A 252 -8.45 15.79 -12.22
C SER A 252 -7.17 15.56 -13.01
N ALA A 253 -7.07 16.13 -14.21
CA ALA A 253 -5.84 16.11 -15.00
C ALA A 253 -4.71 16.95 -14.37
N GLU A 254 -5.04 17.93 -13.53
CA GLU A 254 -4.10 18.76 -12.78
C GLU A 254 -3.69 18.11 -11.43
N ASP A 255 -4.49 17.18 -10.91
CA ASP A 255 -4.27 16.46 -9.65
C ASP A 255 -4.46 14.95 -9.86
N VAL A 256 -3.49 14.34 -10.54
CA VAL A 256 -3.54 12.93 -10.98
C VAL A 256 -3.07 11.92 -9.93
N LEU A 257 -2.50 12.40 -8.83
CA LEU A 257 -2.01 11.57 -7.73
C LEU A 257 -3.08 11.33 -6.67
N THR A 258 -4.10 12.18 -6.64
CA THR A 258 -5.20 12.13 -5.68
C THR A 258 -6.39 11.42 -6.31
N ASP A 259 -7.04 10.55 -5.55
CA ASP A 259 -8.20 9.81 -6.02
C ASP A 259 -9.47 10.69 -5.89
N GLU A 260 -10.48 10.49 -6.75
CA GLU A 260 -11.60 11.47 -6.90
C GLU A 260 -12.32 11.78 -5.58
N ASN A 261 -12.63 10.73 -4.80
CA ASN A 261 -13.42 10.82 -3.57
C ASN A 261 -12.66 10.26 -2.34
N ASP A 262 -11.33 10.31 -2.36
CA ASP A 262 -10.43 9.89 -1.26
C ASP A 262 -9.25 10.85 -1.26
N LEU A 263 -9.54 12.10 -0.92
CA LEU A 263 -8.65 13.25 -1.10
C LEU A 263 -7.49 13.25 -0.12
N ASP A 264 -7.67 12.64 1.05
CA ASP A 264 -6.60 12.47 2.03
C ASP A 264 -5.80 11.16 1.82
N GLY A 265 -6.21 10.34 0.84
CA GLY A 265 -5.55 9.11 0.45
C GLY A 265 -5.52 8.06 1.56
N ASN A 266 -6.46 8.11 2.50
CA ASN A 266 -6.53 7.18 3.62
C ASN A 266 -7.23 5.85 3.26
N GLY A 267 -7.75 5.72 2.03
CA GLY A 267 -8.46 4.55 1.54
C GLY A 267 -9.91 4.45 2.01
N ILE A 268 -10.47 5.52 2.55
CA ILE A 268 -11.89 5.68 2.91
C ILE A 268 -12.46 6.75 1.99
N VAL A 269 -13.67 6.51 1.52
CA VAL A 269 -14.42 7.51 0.77
C VAL A 269 -14.75 8.70 1.67
N ASP A 270 -14.42 9.90 1.21
CA ASP A 270 -14.74 11.14 1.91
C ASP A 270 -16.26 11.33 2.03
N ALA A 271 -16.69 12.11 3.02
CA ALA A 271 -18.12 12.37 3.24
C ALA A 271 -18.74 13.19 2.10
N GLU A 272 -17.93 14.04 1.46
CA GLU A 272 -18.29 14.83 0.30
C GLU A 272 -17.53 14.36 -0.94
N GLY A 273 -18.18 14.41 -2.11
CA GLY A 273 -17.58 13.96 -3.36
C GLY A 273 -18.62 13.74 -4.46
N GLU A 274 -18.16 13.20 -5.59
CA GLU A 274 -19.00 12.90 -6.74
C GLU A 274 -19.78 11.60 -6.57
N ASP A 275 -21.07 11.66 -6.87
CA ASP A 275 -22.04 10.57 -6.83
C ASP A 275 -22.62 10.37 -8.25
N TYR A 276 -22.74 9.13 -8.70
CA TYR A 276 -23.14 8.75 -10.05
C TYR A 276 -24.41 7.89 -10.04
N GLU A 277 -25.12 7.88 -11.17
CA GLU A 277 -26.24 6.95 -11.34
C GLU A 277 -25.70 5.53 -11.57
N HIS A 278 -26.34 4.53 -10.95
CA HIS A 278 -26.03 3.12 -11.16
C HIS A 278 -27.04 2.45 -12.10
N VAL A 279 -26.75 1.21 -12.49
CA VAL A 279 -27.64 0.34 -13.24
C VAL A 279 -27.81 -0.96 -12.48
N ASN A 280 -29.06 -1.40 -12.33
CA ASN A 280 -29.35 -2.72 -11.80
C ASN A 280 -28.91 -3.79 -12.82
N PRO A 281 -27.96 -4.66 -12.47
CA PRO A 281 -27.43 -5.65 -13.42
C PRO A 281 -28.46 -6.72 -13.83
N ALA A 282 -29.54 -6.91 -13.06
CA ALA A 282 -30.54 -7.94 -13.34
C ALA A 282 -31.58 -7.50 -14.39
N ASN A 283 -31.92 -6.22 -14.45
CA ASN A 283 -33.00 -5.71 -15.30
C ASN A 283 -32.64 -4.46 -16.13
N GLY A 284 -31.45 -3.88 -15.94
CA GLY A 284 -30.97 -2.71 -16.68
C GLY A 284 -31.59 -1.38 -16.24
N GLU A 285 -32.38 -1.36 -15.16
CA GLU A 285 -33.01 -0.13 -14.67
C GLU A 285 -31.96 0.83 -14.11
N THR A 286 -32.15 2.14 -14.35
CA THR A 286 -31.35 3.18 -13.71
C THR A 286 -31.71 3.26 -12.24
N ILE A 287 -30.70 3.17 -11.39
CA ILE A 287 -30.77 3.49 -9.97
C ILE A 287 -30.29 4.95 -9.84
N PRO A 288 -31.12 5.87 -9.35
CA PRO A 288 -30.72 7.25 -9.14
C PRO A 288 -29.60 7.37 -8.10
N LYS A 289 -28.83 8.46 -8.23
CA LYS A 289 -27.87 8.96 -7.22
C LYS A 289 -28.42 8.88 -5.80
N ASP A 290 -27.64 8.37 -4.85
CA ASP A 290 -28.07 8.11 -3.47
C ASP A 290 -27.58 9.17 -2.45
N GLY A 291 -26.84 10.17 -2.93
CA GLY A 291 -26.23 11.24 -2.16
C GLY A 291 -24.89 10.88 -1.53
N LYS A 292 -24.31 9.71 -1.84
CA LYS A 292 -23.01 9.28 -1.31
C LYS A 292 -21.96 9.26 -2.41
N PRO A 293 -20.71 9.67 -2.11
CA PRO A 293 -19.65 9.60 -3.10
C PRO A 293 -19.29 8.15 -3.48
N ASP A 294 -18.97 7.93 -4.75
CA ASP A 294 -18.61 6.61 -5.29
C ASP A 294 -17.10 6.39 -5.37
N VAL A 295 -16.64 5.14 -5.32
CA VAL A 295 -15.26 4.77 -5.71
C VAL A 295 -15.24 4.32 -7.17
N VAL A 296 -14.96 5.24 -8.08
CA VAL A 296 -14.99 4.93 -9.51
C VAL A 296 -13.76 4.12 -9.95
N VAL A 297 -14.00 2.90 -10.42
CA VAL A 297 -13.00 2.05 -11.10
C VAL A 297 -13.51 1.55 -12.44
N LEU A 298 -12.61 1.35 -13.41
CA LEU A 298 -12.92 0.72 -14.69
C LEU A 298 -12.68 -0.78 -14.62
N ALA A 299 -13.56 -1.56 -15.25
CA ALA A 299 -13.40 -3.00 -15.38
C ALA A 299 -12.17 -3.29 -16.24
N ALA A 300 -11.14 -3.89 -15.65
CA ALA A 300 -9.88 -4.18 -16.31
C ALA A 300 -9.29 -5.52 -15.84
N GLY A 301 -8.48 -6.12 -16.69
CA GLY A 301 -7.79 -7.39 -16.40
C GLY A 301 -6.65 -7.65 -17.37
N PHE A 302 -5.82 -8.65 -17.08
CA PHE A 302 -4.73 -9.04 -17.96
C PHE A 302 -5.17 -10.15 -18.92
N ASP A 303 -4.94 -9.94 -20.20
CA ASP A 303 -5.00 -11.01 -21.19
C ASP A 303 -3.67 -11.77 -21.18
N VAL A 304 -3.74 -13.02 -20.71
CA VAL A 304 -2.58 -13.92 -20.64
C VAL A 304 -2.58 -14.98 -21.72
N GLY A 305 -3.42 -14.87 -22.77
CA GLY A 305 -3.54 -15.89 -23.82
C GLY A 305 -2.19 -16.28 -24.45
N ASP A 306 -1.34 -15.29 -24.72
CA ASP A 306 0.01 -15.50 -25.28
C ASP A 306 0.99 -16.14 -24.29
N TYR A 307 0.70 -16.08 -23.00
CA TYR A 307 1.56 -16.55 -21.92
C TYR A 307 1.03 -17.81 -21.23
N ALA A 308 -0.21 -18.23 -21.50
CA ALA A 308 -0.89 -19.28 -20.75
C ALA A 308 -0.07 -20.57 -20.65
N ALA A 309 0.57 -20.99 -21.74
CA ALA A 309 1.39 -22.21 -21.77
C ALA A 309 2.59 -22.15 -20.81
N VAL A 310 3.21 -20.99 -20.60
CA VAL A 310 4.36 -20.87 -19.67
C VAL A 310 3.94 -20.79 -18.21
N LEU A 311 2.64 -20.58 -17.93
CA LEU A 311 2.07 -20.57 -16.58
C LEU A 311 1.67 -21.98 -16.09
N LEU A 312 1.68 -22.96 -16.99
CA LEU A 312 1.38 -24.36 -16.67
C LEU A 312 2.66 -25.20 -16.61
N ASP A 313 2.64 -26.26 -15.80
CA ASP A 313 3.67 -27.28 -15.73
C ASP A 313 3.61 -28.28 -16.90
N ASP A 314 4.55 -29.22 -16.95
CA ASP A 314 4.62 -30.22 -18.04
C ASP A 314 3.40 -31.16 -18.08
N MET A 315 2.58 -31.19 -17.01
CA MET A 315 1.34 -31.95 -16.92
C MET A 315 0.11 -31.10 -17.23
N GLY A 316 0.29 -29.82 -17.58
CA GLY A 316 -0.79 -28.87 -17.86
C GLY A 316 -1.47 -28.31 -16.60
N ARG A 317 -0.85 -28.43 -15.42
CA ARG A 317 -1.37 -27.90 -14.15
C ARG A 317 -0.79 -26.53 -13.85
N VAL A 318 -1.48 -25.73 -13.04
CA VAL A 318 -0.99 -24.43 -12.59
C VAL A 318 0.37 -24.57 -11.87
N LYS A 319 1.36 -23.79 -12.32
CA LYS A 319 2.65 -23.71 -11.65
C LYS A 319 2.51 -23.06 -10.28
N GLN A 320 3.10 -23.70 -9.27
CA GLN A 320 3.12 -23.18 -7.90
C GLN A 320 4.04 -21.96 -7.73
N THR A 321 5.10 -21.88 -8.53
CA THR A 321 5.99 -20.71 -8.57
C THR A 321 5.55 -19.75 -9.68
N PRO A 322 5.32 -18.46 -9.37
CA PRO A 322 5.01 -17.46 -10.39
C PRO A 322 6.11 -17.35 -11.45
N THR A 323 5.70 -17.10 -12.69
CA THR A 323 6.60 -16.90 -13.83
C THR A 323 6.88 -15.41 -13.99
N PRO A 324 8.15 -14.97 -13.94
CA PRO A 324 8.50 -13.57 -14.20
C PRO A 324 8.33 -13.23 -15.68
N LEU A 325 7.48 -12.25 -15.99
CA LEU A 325 7.30 -11.68 -17.32
C LEU A 325 7.73 -10.21 -17.33
N THR A 326 8.20 -9.73 -18.49
CA THR A 326 8.57 -8.33 -18.70
C THR A 326 7.51 -7.53 -19.44
N ARG A 327 6.44 -8.21 -19.89
CA ARG A 327 5.32 -7.60 -20.63
C ARG A 327 4.01 -8.21 -20.18
N LEU A 328 2.97 -7.37 -20.14
CA LEU A 328 1.60 -7.77 -19.87
C LEU A 328 0.64 -7.02 -20.79
N LYS A 329 -0.39 -7.71 -21.29
CA LYS A 329 -1.49 -7.09 -22.04
C LYS A 329 -2.61 -6.74 -21.09
N LEU A 330 -2.76 -5.46 -20.78
CA LEU A 330 -3.87 -4.93 -19.99
C LEU A 330 -5.06 -4.65 -20.92
N VAL A 331 -6.20 -5.24 -20.60
CA VAL A 331 -7.47 -4.97 -21.27
C VAL A 331 -8.34 -4.12 -20.34
N VAL A 332 -8.69 -2.91 -20.78
CA VAL A 332 -9.64 -2.02 -20.09
C VAL A 332 -10.96 -2.03 -20.86
N ARG A 333 -12.04 -2.46 -20.20
CA ARG A 333 -13.38 -2.54 -20.79
C ARG A 333 -14.13 -1.22 -20.57
N PRO A 334 -15.02 -0.81 -21.49
CA PRO A 334 -15.83 0.39 -21.36
C PRO A 334 -16.99 0.19 -20.36
N ARG A 335 -16.64 -0.09 -19.11
CA ARG A 335 -17.57 -0.35 -18.00
C ARG A 335 -16.96 0.18 -16.72
N ALA A 336 -17.69 1.07 -16.04
CA ALA A 336 -17.29 1.62 -14.76
C ALA A 336 -18.08 0.97 -13.61
N LEU A 337 -17.45 0.87 -12.46
CA LEU A 337 -17.99 0.28 -11.24
C LEU A 337 -17.81 1.27 -10.08
N ASP A 338 -18.77 1.29 -9.16
CA ASP A 338 -18.59 1.80 -7.81
C ASP A 338 -18.02 0.69 -6.92
N ALA A 339 -16.78 0.86 -6.48
CA ALA A 339 -16.05 -0.04 -5.60
C ALA A 339 -16.10 0.39 -4.12
N SER A 340 -17.00 1.29 -3.73
CA SER A 340 -17.20 1.70 -2.33
C SER A 340 -17.50 0.50 -1.42
N THR A 341 -18.15 -0.52 -1.99
CA THR A 341 -18.38 -1.83 -1.38
C THR A 341 -17.70 -2.93 -2.20
N PRO A 342 -16.40 -3.23 -1.97
CA PRO A 342 -15.61 -4.10 -2.84
C PRO A 342 -16.16 -5.52 -3.03
N ALA A 343 -16.87 -6.05 -2.02
CA ALA A 343 -17.47 -7.39 -2.09
C ALA A 343 -18.68 -7.47 -3.04
N SER A 344 -19.25 -6.32 -3.43
CA SER A 344 -20.41 -6.24 -4.33
C SER A 344 -20.40 -4.90 -5.06
N PRO A 345 -19.46 -4.69 -5.99
CA PRO A 345 -19.31 -3.41 -6.68
C PRO A 345 -20.57 -3.08 -7.50
N GLY A 346 -21.05 -1.85 -7.38
CA GLY A 346 -22.19 -1.35 -8.15
C GLY A 346 -21.79 -1.07 -9.59
N VAL A 347 -22.68 -1.28 -10.56
CA VAL A 347 -22.40 -0.93 -11.97
C VAL A 347 -22.84 0.50 -12.21
N LEU A 348 -21.93 1.38 -12.64
CA LEU A 348 -22.29 2.75 -13.01
C LEU A 348 -23.01 2.77 -14.35
N LYS A 349 -24.00 3.65 -14.49
CA LYS A 349 -24.80 3.80 -15.71
C LYS A 349 -23.98 4.29 -16.89
N LEU A 350 -23.07 5.22 -16.62
CA LEU A 350 -22.17 5.80 -17.60
C LEU A 350 -20.75 5.64 -17.09
N MET A 351 -19.78 5.69 -18.00
CA MET A 351 -18.39 5.88 -17.60
C MET A 351 -18.20 7.34 -17.20
N PRO A 352 -17.78 7.64 -15.96
CA PRO A 352 -17.48 9.01 -15.59
C PRO A 352 -16.35 9.57 -16.45
N ILE A 353 -16.58 10.70 -17.11
CA ILE A 353 -15.57 11.42 -17.88
C ILE A 353 -14.45 11.85 -16.94
N GLY A 354 -13.21 11.73 -17.40
CA GLY A 354 -12.05 12.20 -16.65
C GLY A 354 -10.81 11.33 -16.83
N THR A 355 -9.88 11.55 -15.92
CA THR A 355 -8.56 10.91 -15.91
C THR A 355 -8.54 9.73 -14.95
N TYR A 356 -7.79 8.69 -15.31
CA TYR A 356 -7.69 7.45 -14.57
C TYR A 356 -6.22 7.01 -14.43
N ALA A 357 -5.89 6.50 -13.24
CA ALA A 357 -4.60 5.91 -12.92
C ALA A 357 -4.67 4.38 -13.01
N ILE A 358 -3.57 3.75 -13.45
CA ILE A 358 -3.42 2.30 -13.52
C ILE A 358 -2.51 1.87 -12.37
N THR A 359 -3.00 1.01 -11.49
CA THR A 359 -2.22 0.39 -10.42
C THR A 359 -2.14 -1.11 -10.62
N VAL A 360 -0.92 -1.65 -10.67
CA VAL A 360 -0.65 -3.08 -10.71
C VAL A 360 -0.27 -3.55 -9.31
N ILE A 361 -0.88 -4.65 -8.88
CA ILE A 361 -0.71 -5.24 -7.55
C ILE A 361 -0.21 -6.67 -7.72
N GLN A 362 1.01 -6.94 -7.29
CA GLN A 362 1.57 -8.29 -7.29
C GLN A 362 0.99 -9.13 -6.17
N GLU A 363 1.04 -10.45 -6.31
CA GLU A 363 0.68 -11.37 -5.24
C GLU A 363 1.56 -11.17 -3.99
N THR A 364 2.81 -10.74 -4.17
CA THR A 364 3.73 -10.40 -3.08
C THR A 364 3.29 -9.17 -2.28
N GLY A 365 2.28 -8.43 -2.75
CA GLY A 365 1.83 -7.15 -2.20
C GLY A 365 2.55 -5.93 -2.77
N GLN A 366 3.64 -6.12 -3.52
CA GLN A 366 4.32 -5.02 -4.20
C GLN A 366 3.37 -4.37 -5.21
N THR A 367 3.28 -3.03 -5.17
CA THR A 367 2.43 -2.25 -6.08
C THR A 367 3.25 -1.33 -6.96
N TRP A 368 2.72 -0.99 -8.13
CA TRP A 368 3.20 0.12 -8.96
C TRP A 368 2.02 0.85 -9.59
N ARG A 369 2.02 2.19 -9.58
CA ARG A 369 0.95 3.03 -10.14
C ARG A 369 1.53 3.92 -11.23
N VAL A 370 0.76 4.19 -12.29
CA VAL A 370 0.97 5.31 -13.21
C VAL A 370 -0.34 6.13 -13.33
N PRO A 371 -0.28 7.47 -13.28
CA PRO A 371 0.92 8.26 -13.08
C PRO A 371 1.43 8.16 -11.63
N ASN A 372 2.71 8.45 -11.43
CA ASN A 372 3.36 8.48 -10.13
C ASN A 372 4.32 9.66 -10.01
N GLU A 373 4.62 10.02 -8.77
CA GLU A 373 5.70 10.95 -8.45
C GLU A 373 6.86 10.16 -7.84
N LEU A 374 7.95 10.06 -8.58
CA LEU A 374 9.18 9.39 -8.14
C LEU A 374 10.06 10.31 -7.27
N ALA A 375 9.72 11.59 -7.14
CA ALA A 375 10.44 12.56 -6.32
C ALA A 375 9.48 13.51 -5.60
N PRO A 376 9.09 13.25 -4.33
CA PRO A 376 8.21 14.15 -3.60
C PRO A 376 8.91 15.49 -3.35
N ALA A 377 8.16 16.58 -3.17
CA ALA A 377 8.71 17.91 -2.83
C ALA A 377 9.67 17.92 -1.61
N PHE A 378 9.57 16.93 -0.72
CA PHE A 378 10.47 16.76 0.43
C PHE A 378 11.85 16.18 0.07
N ALA A 379 11.98 15.47 -1.06
CA ALA A 379 13.23 14.88 -1.52
C ALA A 379 14.33 15.93 -1.69
N GLU A 380 14.01 17.05 -2.35
CA GLU A 380 14.94 18.14 -2.58
C GLU A 380 15.41 18.77 -1.26
N ALA A 381 14.49 18.99 -0.31
CA ALA A 381 14.80 19.52 1.02
C ALA A 381 15.67 18.57 1.86
N ALA A 382 15.58 17.26 1.60
CA ALA A 382 16.41 16.22 2.21
C ALA A 382 17.73 15.96 1.46
N GLY A 383 18.04 16.72 0.39
CA GLY A 383 19.25 16.56 -0.41
C GLY A 383 19.26 15.31 -1.31
N LEU A 384 18.08 14.78 -1.62
CA LEU A 384 17.92 13.57 -2.43
C LEU A 384 17.73 13.93 -3.92
N PRO A 385 18.25 13.11 -4.85
CA PRO A 385 18.17 13.37 -6.28
C PRO A 385 16.74 13.25 -6.82
N ILE A 386 16.38 14.13 -7.76
CA ILE A 386 15.11 14.07 -8.49
C ILE A 386 15.16 12.92 -9.48
N VAL A 387 14.13 12.07 -9.48
CA VAL A 387 13.94 10.97 -10.45
C VAL A 387 12.73 11.28 -11.31
N ALA A 388 12.82 10.99 -12.60
CA ALA A 388 11.79 11.36 -13.58
C ALA A 388 10.45 10.71 -13.24
N THR A 389 9.40 11.52 -13.07
CA THR A 389 8.05 11.02 -12.80
C THR A 389 7.47 10.31 -14.02
N GLN A 390 6.58 9.33 -13.80
CA GLN A 390 5.82 8.72 -14.89
C GLN A 390 4.44 9.37 -14.98
N SER A 391 4.13 10.00 -16.12
CA SER A 391 2.93 10.83 -16.32
C SER A 391 1.79 10.13 -17.08
N PHE A 392 1.93 8.85 -17.44
CA PHE A 392 0.91 8.18 -18.25
C PHE A 392 -0.45 8.17 -17.56
N VAL A 393 -1.49 8.56 -18.29
CA VAL A 393 -2.88 8.54 -17.83
C VAL A 393 -3.83 7.90 -18.83
N LEU A 394 -4.90 7.28 -18.32
CA LEU A 394 -6.03 6.88 -19.15
C LEU A 394 -7.11 7.97 -19.11
N GLN A 395 -7.71 8.27 -20.26
CA GLN A 395 -8.78 9.26 -20.40
C GLN A 395 -10.09 8.60 -20.82
N VAL A 396 -11.19 9.00 -20.19
CA VAL A 396 -12.56 8.71 -20.65
C VAL A 396 -13.15 10.03 -21.14
N GLN A 397 -13.67 10.06 -22.37
CA GLN A 397 -14.22 11.24 -23.03
C GLN A 397 -15.68 11.05 -23.45
#